data_AF-A0AAV4FKU0-F1
#
_entry.id   AF-A0AAV4FKU0-F1
#
_cell.length_a   1.000
_cell.length_b   1.000
_cell.length_c   1.000
_cell.angle_alpha   90.00
_cell.angle_beta   90.00
_cell.angle_gamma   90.00
#
_symmetry.space_group_name_H-M   'P 1'
#
loop_
_entity.id
_entity.type
_entity.pdbx_description
1 polymer ?
#
loop_
_entity_poly.entity_id
_entity_poly.type
_entity_poly.pdbx_seq_one_letter_code
_entity_poly.pdbx_strand_id
1 'polypeptide(L)'
;MSARGRKSVNPLDKKIPVNPKFKHVRSTLDTGASLSKYLEKLEEMKRDYNFKKDEIFKRMKIPTFAQLVVQVADFDTADETGTIAEEGEPYIDSCR
;
A
#
# COMPACT_ATOMS: atom_id res chain seq x y z
N MET A 1 -2.87 34.58 -40.25
CA MET A 1 -3.11 33.37 -39.42
C MET A 1 -1.78 32.65 -39.28
N SER A 2 -1.11 32.75 -38.11
CA SER A 2 0.26 32.25 -37.94
C SER A 2 0.26 30.76 -37.60
N ALA A 3 0.72 29.94 -38.55
CA ALA A 3 0.96 28.51 -38.33
C ALA A 3 2.15 28.36 -37.38
N ARG A 4 1.88 28.13 -36.10
CA ARG A 4 2.91 27.82 -35.11
C ARG A 4 3.60 26.53 -35.53
N GLY A 5 4.88 26.63 -35.92
CA GLY A 5 5.73 25.50 -36.23
C GLY A 5 5.71 24.49 -35.08
N ARG A 6 5.15 23.31 -35.35
CA ARG A 6 5.18 22.19 -34.40
C ARG A 6 6.63 21.74 -34.30
N LYS A 7 7.29 22.02 -33.18
CA LYS A 7 8.59 21.40 -32.86
C LYS A 7 8.42 19.88 -32.99
N SER A 8 9.23 19.24 -33.81
CA SER A 8 9.23 17.78 -33.96
C SER A 8 9.78 17.16 -32.69
N VAL A 9 8.90 16.95 -31.71
CA VAL A 9 9.24 16.23 -30.49
C VAL A 9 9.46 14.77 -30.88
N ASN A 10 10.59 14.18 -30.46
CA ASN A 10 10.85 12.77 -30.72
C ASN A 10 9.65 11.97 -30.18
N PRO A 11 9.08 11.06 -30.97
CA PRO A 11 7.90 10.30 -30.56
C PRO A 11 8.17 9.44 -29.31
N LEU A 12 9.43 9.08 -29.06
CA LEU A 12 9.87 8.32 -27.89
C LEU A 12 9.86 9.14 -26.58
N ASP A 13 10.02 10.46 -26.67
CA ASP A 13 10.02 11.35 -25.50
C ASP A 13 8.58 11.69 -25.05
N LYS A 14 7.57 11.31 -25.84
CA LYS A 14 6.17 11.56 -25.52
C LYS A 14 5.72 10.59 -24.45
N LYS A 15 5.42 11.13 -23.27
CA LYS A 15 4.77 10.37 -22.20
C LYS A 15 3.43 9.83 -22.68
N ILE A 16 3.21 8.53 -22.47
CA ILE A 16 1.97 7.85 -22.83
C ILE A 16 0.84 8.44 -21.98
N PRO A 17 -0.27 8.91 -22.58
CA PRO A 17 -1.40 9.43 -21.83
C PRO A 17 -2.05 8.30 -21.01
N VAL A 18 -2.24 8.54 -19.71
CA VAL A 18 -2.84 7.57 -18.79
C VAL A 18 -4.31 7.91 -18.59
N ASN A 19 -5.19 6.92 -18.74
CA ASN A 19 -6.62 7.10 -18.50
C ASN A 19 -6.89 7.27 -16.99
N PRO A 20 -7.54 8.36 -16.53
CA PRO A 20 -7.83 8.58 -15.12
C PRO A 20 -8.70 7.48 -14.51
N LYS A 21 -9.62 6.88 -15.30
CA LYS A 21 -10.47 5.77 -14.85
C LYS A 21 -9.66 4.55 -14.39
N PHE A 22 -8.52 4.28 -15.02
CA PHE A 22 -7.68 3.11 -14.76
C PHE A 22 -6.34 3.45 -14.10
N LYS A 23 -6.18 4.69 -13.62
CA LYS A 23 -4.93 5.15 -13.01
C LYS A 23 -4.53 4.34 -11.77
N HIS A 24 -5.51 3.78 -11.07
CA HIS A 24 -5.30 2.96 -9.87
C HIS A 24 -5.01 1.49 -10.18
N VAL A 25 -5.22 1.05 -11.43
CA VAL A 25 -5.01 -0.34 -11.83
C VAL A 25 -3.53 -0.54 -12.13
N ARG A 26 -2.87 -1.38 -11.33
CA ARG A 26 -1.47 -1.77 -11.54
C ARG A 26 -1.39 -2.84 -12.63
N SER A 27 -0.30 -2.87 -13.37
CA SER A 27 -0.05 -3.91 -14.37
C SER A 27 0.18 -5.26 -13.69
N THR A 28 -0.51 -6.31 -14.12
CA THR A 28 -0.30 -7.69 -13.64
C THR A 28 1.09 -8.22 -14.00
N LEU A 29 1.67 -7.76 -15.11
CA LEU A 29 3.01 -8.11 -15.59
C LEU A 29 4.14 -7.33 -14.90
N ASP A 30 4.03 -7.06 -13.59
CA ASP A 30 5.09 -6.39 -12.83
C ASP A 30 6.11 -7.40 -12.26
N THR A 31 6.67 -8.23 -13.15
CA THR A 31 7.55 -9.37 -12.82
C THR A 31 9.05 -9.01 -12.76
N GLY A 32 9.43 -7.73 -12.68
CA GLY A 32 10.85 -7.33 -12.80
C GLY A 32 11.34 -6.16 -11.94
N ALA A 33 12.65 -5.89 -12.05
CA ALA A 33 13.34 -4.75 -11.43
C ALA A 33 13.14 -3.45 -12.24
N SER A 34 11.91 -2.95 -12.29
CA SER A 34 11.60 -1.67 -12.93
C SER A 34 12.05 -0.49 -12.05
N LEU A 35 12.41 0.63 -12.68
CA LEU A 35 12.73 1.87 -11.94
C LEU A 35 11.54 2.35 -11.10
N SER A 36 10.31 2.18 -11.60
CA SER A 36 9.08 2.52 -10.88
C SER A 36 8.96 1.77 -9.55
N LYS A 37 9.24 0.45 -9.55
CA LYS A 37 9.19 -0.39 -8.35
C LYS A 37 10.31 -0.07 -7.36
N TYR A 38 11.50 0.25 -7.86
CA TYR A 38 12.60 0.72 -7.02
C TYR A 38 12.24 2.04 -6.32
N LEU A 39 11.63 2.99 -7.04
CA LEU A 39 11.19 4.27 -6.48
C LEU A 39 10.06 4.07 -5.45
N GLU A 40 9.08 3.21 -5.73
CA GLU A 40 8.02 2.86 -4.77
C GLU A 40 8.62 2.31 -3.46
N LYS A 41 9.61 1.39 -3.57
CA LYS A 41 10.33 0.86 -2.42
C LYS A 41 11.11 1.94 -1.65
N LEU A 42 11.73 2.90 -2.34
CA LEU A 42 12.39 4.04 -1.68
C LEU A 42 11.37 4.93 -0.95
N GLU A 43 10.21 5.17 -1.55
CA GLU A 43 9.13 5.96 -0.94
C GLU A 43 8.52 5.27 0.27
N GLU A 44 8.29 3.96 0.22
CA GLU A 44 7.93 3.14 1.38
C GLU A 44 9.01 3.23 2.46
N MET A 45 10.29 3.10 2.08
CA MET A 45 11.36 3.18 3.06
C MET A 45 11.45 4.54 3.75
N LYS A 46 11.15 5.62 3.02
CA LYS A 46 11.09 6.97 3.59
C LYS A 46 9.84 7.20 4.44
N ARG A 47 8.71 6.56 4.10
CA ARG A 47 7.45 6.72 4.82
C ARG A 47 7.44 5.94 6.13
N ASP A 48 7.94 4.71 6.12
CA ASP A 48 7.68 3.77 7.21
C ASP A 48 8.92 3.44 8.05
N TYR A 49 10.13 3.67 7.52
CA TYR A 49 11.37 3.48 8.26
C TYR A 49 12.06 4.79 8.66
N ASN A 50 12.59 4.79 9.89
CA ASN A 50 13.51 5.79 10.38
C ASN A 50 14.92 5.18 10.42
N PHE A 51 15.83 5.76 9.66
CA PHE A 51 17.25 5.41 9.70
C PHE A 51 18.00 6.44 10.55
N LYS A 52 18.66 5.99 11.62
CA LYS A 52 19.66 6.81 12.33
C LYS A 52 21.04 6.28 11.97
N LYS A 53 21.95 7.21 11.71
CA LYS A 53 23.37 6.88 11.55
C LYS A 53 23.81 6.19 12.86
N ASP A 54 24.53 5.08 12.71
CA ASP A 54 25.07 4.23 13.80
C ASP A 54 24.11 3.19 14.40
N GLU A 55 22.93 2.98 13.80
CA GLU A 55 22.03 1.88 14.17
C GLU A 55 22.09 0.73 13.16
N ILE A 56 22.23 -0.51 13.66
CA ILE A 56 22.35 -1.72 12.85
C ILE A 56 21.00 -2.10 12.21
N PHE A 57 19.88 -1.73 12.84
CA PHE A 57 18.54 -2.12 12.44
C PHE A 57 17.69 -0.93 11.97
N LYS A 58 16.81 -1.18 10.99
CA LYS A 58 15.79 -0.22 10.57
C LYS A 58 14.70 -0.14 11.64
N ARG A 59 14.34 1.06 12.09
CA ARG A 59 13.21 1.27 13.03
C ARG A 59 11.94 1.54 12.26
N MET A 60 10.84 0.88 12.62
CA MET A 60 9.49 1.22 12.13
C MET A 60 8.85 2.30 12.99
N LYS A 61 7.84 2.99 12.44
CA LYS A 61 7.00 3.92 13.20
C LYS A 61 6.12 3.17 14.20
N ILE A 62 6.00 3.72 15.41
CA ILE A 62 5.11 3.22 16.48
C ILE A 62 3.65 3.01 16.00
N PRO A 63 3.00 3.94 15.27
CA PRO A 63 1.63 3.71 14.80
C PRO A 63 1.52 2.51 13.85
N THR A 64 2.48 2.32 12.95
CA THR A 64 2.53 1.16 12.04
C THR A 64 2.70 -0.14 12.82
N PHE A 65 3.55 -0.13 13.86
CA PHE A 65 3.70 -1.28 14.75
C PHE A 65 2.38 -1.64 15.44
N ALA A 66 1.65 -0.66 15.98
CA ALA A 66 0.36 -0.92 16.61
C ALA A 66 -0.67 -1.50 15.61
N GLN A 67 -0.71 -0.98 14.38
CA GLN A 67 -1.58 -1.52 13.33
C GLN A 67 -1.26 -2.99 13.01
N LEU A 68 0.02 -3.33 12.91
CA LEU A 68 0.44 -4.71 12.66
C LEU A 68 0.06 -5.65 13.81
N VAL A 69 0.21 -5.22 15.07
CA VAL A 69 -0.19 -6.05 16.22
C VAL A 69 -1.69 -6.36 16.18
N VAL A 70 -2.52 -5.37 15.87
CA VAL A 70 -3.98 -5.59 15.72
C VAL A 70 -4.26 -6.55 14.56
N GLN A 71 -3.67 -6.31 13.39
CA GLN A 71 -3.86 -7.17 12.22
C GLN A 71 -3.47 -8.63 12.52
N VAL A 72 -2.30 -8.85 13.13
CA VAL A 72 -1.83 -10.21 13.44
C VAL A 72 -2.75 -10.91 14.42
N ALA A 73 -3.26 -10.23 15.45
CA ALA A 73 -4.25 -10.81 16.35
C ALA A 73 -5.53 -11.22 15.60
N ASP A 74 -6.00 -10.40 14.65
CA ASP A 74 -7.14 -10.75 13.80
C ASP A 74 -6.83 -11.94 12.87
N PHE A 75 -5.59 -12.07 12.36
CA PHE A 75 -5.16 -13.23 11.56
C PHE A 75 -5.09 -14.51 12.39
N ASP A 76 -4.48 -14.46 13.58
CA ASP A 76 -4.35 -15.63 14.46
C ASP A 76 -5.74 -16.15 14.89
N THR A 77 -6.68 -15.25 15.23
CA THR A 77 -8.06 -15.66 15.55
C THR A 77 -8.81 -16.24 14.35
N ALA A 78 -8.51 -15.81 13.12
CA ALA A 78 -9.12 -16.36 11.92
C ALA A 78 -8.66 -17.80 11.63
N ASP A 79 -7.38 -18.11 11.88
CA ASP A 79 -6.83 -19.45 11.69
C ASP A 79 -7.32 -20.46 12.77
N GLU A 80 -7.72 -19.97 13.94
CA GLU A 80 -8.29 -20.79 15.03
C GLU A 80 -9.78 -21.14 14.85
N THR A 81 -10.50 -20.49 13.92
CA THR A 81 -11.94 -20.78 13.67
C THR A 81 -12.22 -22.07 12.87
N GLY A 82 -11.24 -22.98 12.79
CA GLY A 82 -11.37 -24.33 12.25
C GLY A 82 -12.05 -25.36 13.16
N THR A 83 -12.38 -25.04 14.42
CA THR A 83 -13.14 -25.94 15.32
C THR A 83 -14.09 -25.20 16.29
N ILE A 84 -15.36 -25.09 15.87
CA ILE A 84 -16.66 -25.09 16.60
C ILE A 84 -16.62 -24.86 18.13
N ALA A 85 -17.34 -23.84 18.62
CA ALA A 85 -18.60 -23.97 19.39
C ALA A 85 -19.03 -22.65 20.05
N GLU A 86 -20.34 -22.48 20.12
CA GLU A 86 -21.12 -21.36 20.67
C GLU A 86 -20.73 -20.97 22.10
N GLU A 87 -20.92 -19.70 22.47
CA GLU A 87 -21.73 -19.32 23.64
C GLU A 87 -22.39 -17.95 23.38
N GLY A 88 -23.69 -17.87 23.68
CA GLY A 88 -24.60 -16.80 23.26
C GLY A 88 -24.57 -15.53 24.10
N GLU A 89 -25.23 -14.50 23.54
CA GLU A 89 -25.51 -13.22 24.18
C GLU A 89 -26.36 -13.35 25.45
N PRO A 90 -26.15 -12.50 26.47
CA PRO A 90 -27.23 -12.06 27.32
C PRO A 90 -27.89 -10.78 26.75
N TYR A 91 -29.13 -10.94 26.28
CA TYR A 91 -30.09 -9.87 26.05
C TYR A 91 -30.39 -9.15 27.37
N ILE A 92 -30.05 -7.86 27.47
CA ILE A 92 -30.46 -6.99 28.58
C ILE A 92 -31.65 -6.13 28.15
N ASP A 93 -32.85 -6.62 28.46
CA ASP A 93 -34.07 -5.82 28.47
C ASP A 93 -34.01 -4.83 29.65
N SER A 94 -33.95 -3.54 29.36
CA SER A 94 -34.16 -2.50 30.39
C SER A 94 -35.15 -1.47 29.87
N CYS A 95 -36.39 -1.90 29.69
CA CYS A 95 -37.52 -0.98 29.76
C CYS A 95 -37.60 -0.37 31.18
N ARG A 96 -37.30 0.93 31.28
CA ARG A 96 -37.84 1.82 32.31
C ARG A 96 -38.22 3.16 31.70
#